data_AF-A0A7Z0SMA5-F1
#
_entry.id   AF-A0A7Z0SMA5-F1
#
_cell.length_a   1.000
_cell.length_b   1.000
_cell.length_c   1.000
_cell.angle_alpha   90.00
_cell.angle_beta   90.00
_cell.angle_gamma   90.00
#
_symmetry.space_group_name_H-M   'P 1'
#
loop_
_entity.id
_entity.type
_entity.pdbx_description
1 polymer ?
#
loop_
_entity_poly.entity_id
_entity_poly.type
_entity_poly.pdbx_seq_one_letter_code
_entity_poly.pdbx_strand_id
1 'polypeptide(L)' 'MSDVKSRVLTPLDWQLYQLARLNSLEDAPDSFGSTYEQEVTLSDTEWQTRLDLKLRGLDALLLIAELEDQAVG' A
#
# COMPACT_ATOMS: atom_id res chain seq x y z
N MET A 1 2.49 -12.64 22.35
CA MET A 1 1.53 -12.35 21.26
C MET A 1 1.89 -10.96 20.79
N SER A 2 2.35 -10.83 19.56
CA SER A 2 2.67 -9.53 18.97
C SER A 2 1.36 -8.81 18.67
N ASP A 3 1.25 -7.52 19.03
CA ASP A 3 0.03 -6.73 18.88
C ASP A 3 -0.05 -6.18 17.45
N VAL A 4 -0.98 -6.70 16.66
CA VAL A 4 -1.23 -6.25 15.28
C VAL A 4 -2.35 -5.23 15.31
N LYS A 5 -2.09 -4.04 14.76
CA LYS A 5 -3.07 -2.96 14.69
C LYS A 5 -3.45 -2.70 13.25
N SER A 6 -4.72 -2.42 13.01
CA SER A 6 -5.20 -1.99 11.70
C SER A 6 -5.50 -0.50 11.71
N ARG A 7 -5.07 0.23 10.68
CA ARG A 7 -5.48 1.63 10.47
C ARG A 7 -5.96 1.87 9.05
N VAL A 8 -6.78 2.91 8.89
CA VAL A 8 -7.20 3.40 7.57
C VAL A 8 -6.06 4.22 6.96
N LEU A 9 -5.79 4.00 5.68
CA LEU A 9 -4.88 4.80 4.88
C LEU A 9 -5.62 5.95 4.19
N THR A 10 -4.96 7.11 4.13
CA THR A 10 -5.38 8.30 3.38
C THR A 10 -4.35 8.62 2.29
N PRO A 11 -4.65 9.46 1.28
CA PRO A 11 -3.64 9.84 0.28
C PRO A 11 -2.34 10.41 0.85
N LEU A 12 -2.34 10.92 2.08
CA LEU A 12 -1.12 11.41 2.76
C LEU A 12 -0.20 10.26 3.21
N ASP A 13 -0.73 9.04 3.35
CA ASP A 13 0.00 7.84 3.78
C ASP A 13 0.66 7.08 2.62
N TRP A 14 0.74 7.68 1.43
CA TRP A 14 1.19 7.02 0.21
C TRP A 14 2.59 6.40 0.31
N GLN A 15 3.49 6.99 1.10
CA GLN A 15 4.86 6.48 1.31
C GLN A 15 4.85 5.15 2.07
N LEU A 16 4.00 5.02 3.09
CA LEU A 16 3.86 3.77 3.84
C LEU A 16 3.27 2.68 2.94
N TYR A 17 2.22 3.03 2.18
CA TYR A 17 1.63 2.11 1.22
C TYR A 17 2.64 1.67 0.15
N GLN A 18 3.41 2.61 -0.42
CA GLN A 18 4.43 2.31 -1.41
C GLN A 18 5.45 1.31 -0.85
N LEU A 19 5.98 1.55 0.36
CA LEU A 19 6.96 0.67 0.98
C LEU A 19 6.39 -0.74 1.21
N ALA A 20 5.18 -0.84 1.79
CA ALA A 20 4.52 -2.12 2.01
C ALA A 20 4.26 -2.87 0.69
N ARG A 21 3.81 -2.12 -0.33
CA ARG A 21 3.49 -2.65 -1.66
C ARG A 21 4.72 -3.17 -2.39
N LEU A 22 5.81 -2.41 -2.39
CA LEU A 22 7.07 -2.80 -3.03
C LEU A 22 7.69 -4.02 -2.33
N ASN A 23 7.71 -4.05 -1.00
CA ASN A 23 8.15 -5.22 -0.24
C ASN A 23 7.33 -6.47 -0.59
N SER A 24 6.00 -6.31 -0.74
CA SER A 24 5.11 -7.42 -1.14
C SER A 24 5.41 -7.92 -2.55
N LEU A 25 5.75 -7.02 -3.48
CA LEU A 25 6.13 -7.39 -4.85
C LEU A 25 7.48 -8.10 -4.92
N GLU A 26 8.42 -7.78 -4.03
CA GLU A 26 9.68 -8.51 -3.92
C GLU A 26 9.49 -9.91 -3.31
N ASP A 27 8.63 -10.03 -2.28
CA ASP A 27 8.39 -11.30 -1.59
C ASP A 27 7.54 -12.27 -2.41
N ALA A 28 6.46 -11.78 -3.04
CA ALA A 28 5.48 -12.62 -3.72
C ALA A 28 4.92 -11.97 -5.01
N PRO A 29 5.75 -11.71 -6.03
CA PRO A 29 5.34 -11.02 -7.26
C PRO A 29 4.15 -11.69 -7.96
N ASP A 30 4.10 -13.03 -7.96
CA ASP A 30 3.05 -13.82 -8.61
C ASP A 30 1.65 -13.64 -7.97
N SER A 31 1.58 -13.06 -6.77
CA SER A 31 0.31 -12.73 -6.10
C SER A 31 -0.32 -11.44 -6.62
N PHE A 32 0.39 -10.71 -7.48
CA PHE A 32 0.00 -9.38 -7.94
C PHE A 32 -0.02 -9.29 -9.47
N GLY A 33 -0.86 -8.37 -9.98
CA GLY A 33 -0.91 -8.06 -11.42
C GLY A 33 0.18 -7.11 -11.90
N SER A 34 1.27 -6.92 -11.14
CA SER A 34 2.37 -6.01 -11.47
C SER A 34 3.69 -6.52 -10.87
N THR A 35 4.82 -5.95 -11.25
CA THR A 35 6.14 -6.29 -10.71
C THR A 35 6.78 -5.11 -9.97
N TYR A 36 7.77 -5.39 -9.13
CA TYR A 36 8.54 -4.36 -8.42
C TYR A 36 9.14 -3.35 -9.40
N GLU A 37 9.75 -3.80 -10.49
CA GLU A 37 10.40 -2.94 -11.48
C GLU A 37 9.43 -1.99 -12.19
N GLN A 38 8.17 -2.41 -12.34
CA GLN A 38 7.13 -1.54 -12.87
C GLN A 38 6.71 -0.49 -11.84
N GLU A 39 6.40 -0.92 -10.62
CA GLU A 39 5.83 -0.03 -9.60
C GLU A 39 6.85 0.95 -9.01
N VAL A 40 8.14 0.60 -8.94
CA VAL A 40 9.19 1.49 -8.42
C VAL A 40 9.39 2.75 -9.27
N THR A 41 8.98 2.72 -10.54
CA THR A 41 9.06 3.86 -11.47
C THR A 41 7.89 4.83 -11.38
N LEU A 42 6.85 4.50 -10.61
CA LEU A 42 5.67 5.35 -10.45
C LEU A 42 6.01 6.62 -9.67
N SER A 43 5.43 7.72 -10.12
CA SER A 43 5.55 9.02 -9.45
C SER A 43 4.77 9.09 -8.14
N ASP A 44 5.16 10.02 -7.28
CA ASP A 44 4.46 10.30 -6.01
C ASP A 44 2.95 10.55 -6.22
N THR A 45 2.59 11.27 -7.29
CA THR A 45 1.19 11.55 -7.64
C THR A 45 0.43 10.28 -8.00
N GLU A 46 1.05 9.34 -8.70
CA GLU A 46 0.45 8.04 -9.02
C GLU A 46 0.24 7.20 -7.76
N TRP A 47 1.19 7.24 -6.82
CA TRP A 47 1.03 6.59 -5.51
C TRP A 47 -0.10 7.20 -4.68
N GLN A 48 -0.18 8.53 -4.60
CA GLN A 48 -1.26 9.22 -3.89
C GLN A 48 -2.63 8.93 -4.52
N THR A 49 -2.72 8.92 -5.85
CA THR A 49 -3.95 8.61 -6.60
C THR A 49 -4.46 7.20 -6.30
N ARG A 50 -3.56 6.23 -6.07
CA ARG A 50 -3.95 4.87 -5.68
C ARG A 50 -4.70 4.83 -4.35
N LEU A 51 -4.42 5.75 -3.43
CA LEU A 51 -5.07 5.87 -2.12
C LEU A 51 -6.33 6.75 -2.12
N ASP A 52 -6.54 7.55 -3.17
CA ASP A 52 -7.75 8.34 -3.31
C ASP A 52 -8.88 7.49 -3.92
N LEU A 53 -9.52 6.67 -3.07
CA LEU A 53 -10.62 5.80 -3.50
C LEU A 53 -11.82 6.57 -4.08
N LYS A 54 -12.06 7.80 -3.64
CA LYS A 54 -13.13 8.64 -4.19
C LYS A 54 -12.82 9.05 -5.62
N LEU A 55 -11.58 9.48 -5.89
CA LEU A 55 -11.12 9.76 -7.25
C LEU A 55 -11.20 8.51 -8.14
N ARG A 56 -11.00 7.32 -7.55
CA ARG A 56 -11.13 6.03 -8.24
C ARG A 56 -12.57 5.49 -8.33
N GLY A 57 -13.57 6.20 -7.79
CA GLY A 57 -14.98 5.80 -7.84
C GLY A 57 -15.31 4.56 -7.00
N LEU A 58 -14.52 4.27 -5.96
CA LEU A 58 -14.67 3.11 -5.09
C LEU A 58 -15.24 3.53 -3.73
N ASP A 59 -16.32 2.87 -3.30
CA ASP A 59 -16.89 3.02 -1.95
C ASP A 59 -16.31 1.93 -1.04
N ALA A 60 -15.08 2.14 -0.58
CA ALA A 60 -14.33 1.20 0.25
C ALA A 60 -13.38 1.94 1.20
N LEU A 61 -12.73 1.20 2.10
CA LEU A 61 -11.66 1.69 2.96
C LEU A 61 -10.37 0.94 2.64
N LEU A 62 -9.27 1.67 2.46
CA LEU A 62 -7.94 1.08 2.43
C LEU A 62 -7.47 0.90 3.87
N LEU A 63 -7.13 -0.33 4.21
CA LEU A 63 -6.60 -0.71 5.52
C LEU A 63 -5.16 -1.15 5.37
N ILE A 64 -4.38 -0.89 6.41
CA ILE A 64 -3.05 -1.46 6.59
C ILE A 64 -2.95 -2.07 7.99
N ALA A 65 -2.31 -3.23 8.07
CA ALA A 65 -1.92 -3.91 9.28
C ALA A 65 -0.48 -3.52 9.62
N GLU A 66 -0.27 -3.09 10.85
CA GLU A 66 1.02 -2.69 11.40
C GLU A 66 1.39 -3.62 12.56
N LEU A 67 2.63 -4.10 12.55
CA LEU A 67 3.27 -4.83 13.63
C LEU A 67 4.53 -4.08 14.05
N GLU A 68 4.60 -3.63 15.29
CA GLU A 68 5.75 -2.86 15.80
C GLU A 68 6.12 -1.67 14.89
N ASP A 69 5.10 -0.91 14.44
CA ASP A 69 5.20 0.23 13.52
C ASP A 69 5.69 -0.10 12.09
N GLN A 70 5.78 -1.39 11.75
CA GLN A 70 6.07 -1.86 10.39
C GLN A 70 4.79 -2.35 9.71
N ALA A 71 4.56 -1.87 8.49
CA ALA A 71 3.48 -2.37 7.65
C ALA A 71 3.73 -3.84 7.25
N VAL A 72 2.74 -4.70 7.48
CA VAL A 72 2.81 -6.14 7.23
C VAL A 72 1.69 -6.68 6.33
N GLY A 73 0.70 -5.85 5.95
CA GLY A 73 -0.36 -6.24 5.02
C GLY A 73 -1.50 -5.24 4.93
#